data_AF-A0A965NAD3-F1
#
_entry.id   AF-A0A965NAD3-F1
#
_cell.length_a   1.000
_cell.length_b   1.000
_cell.length_c   1.000
_cell.angle_alpha   90.00
_cell.angle_beta   90.00
_cell.angle_gamma   90.00
#
_symmetry.space_group_name_H-M   'P 1'
#
loop_
_entity.id
_entity.type
_entity.pdbx_description
1 polymer ?
#
loop_
_entity_poly.entity_id
_entity_poly.type
_entity_poly.pdbx_seq_one_letter_code
_entity_poly.pdbx_strand_id
1 'polypeptide(L)'
;KLVGSYNANAGLDSNKDFMKSVALSMKRPFFLPPVPSFLLKLFLGEQACIVLEGIKVSNEKIRAAGFTFQDSTLNSALKKT
;
A
#
# COMPACT_ATOMS: atom_id res chain seq x y z
N LYS A 1 -5.17 -3.88 25.73
CA LYS A 1 -6.36 -3.57 24.90
C LYS A 1 -6.09 -2.22 24.22
N LEU A 2 -6.23 -2.11 22.90
CA LEU A 2 -6.08 -0.83 22.20
C LEU A 2 -7.30 0.05 22.49
N VAL A 3 -7.10 1.34 22.80
CA VAL A 3 -8.17 2.28 23.17
C VAL A 3 -8.04 3.58 22.37
N GLY A 4 -9.09 3.94 21.63
CA GLY A 4 -9.12 5.11 20.75
C GLY A 4 -8.72 4.80 19.29
N SER A 5 -8.49 5.84 18.49
CA SER A 5 -8.18 5.70 17.05
C SER A 5 -6.70 5.39 16.80
N TYR A 6 -6.42 4.47 15.88
CA TYR A 6 -5.08 4.05 15.48
C TYR A 6 -5.01 3.87 13.96
N ASN A 7 -3.82 4.09 13.40
CA ASN A 7 -3.55 3.80 12.00
C ASN A 7 -3.04 2.36 11.88
N ALA A 8 -3.76 1.55 11.10
CA ALA A 8 -3.49 0.13 10.93
C ALA A 8 -2.69 -0.17 9.65
N ASN A 9 -1.78 0.72 9.26
CA ASN A 9 -0.86 0.47 8.15
C ASN A 9 0.45 -0.15 8.67
N ALA A 10 0.91 -1.23 8.07
CA ALA A 10 2.15 -1.90 8.49
C ALA A 10 3.42 -1.17 7.99
N GLY A 11 3.34 -0.59 6.80
CA GLY A 11 4.43 0.11 6.11
C GLY A 11 4.03 1.49 5.58
N LEU A 12 4.99 2.15 4.95
CA LEU A 12 4.89 3.50 4.35
C LEU A 12 5.33 3.48 2.88
N ASP A 13 5.16 2.34 2.21
CA ASP A 13 5.63 2.10 0.86
C ASP A 13 4.90 2.96 -0.18
N SER A 14 5.62 3.35 -1.23
CA SER A 14 4.99 4.06 -2.35
C SER A 14 4.18 3.09 -3.22
N ASN A 15 3.20 3.60 -3.98
CA ASN A 15 2.46 2.79 -4.95
C ASN A 15 3.41 2.10 -5.96
N LYS A 16 4.51 2.76 -6.33
CA LYS A 16 5.53 2.18 -7.22
C LYS A 16 6.21 0.97 -6.59
N ASP A 17 6.60 1.06 -5.31
CA ASP A 17 7.27 -0.04 -4.60
C ASP A 17 6.29 -1.19 -4.37
N PHE A 18 5.04 -0.89 -4.01
CA PHE A 18 3.97 -1.87 -3.89
C PHE A 18 3.76 -2.66 -5.19
N MET A 19 3.53 -1.96 -6.31
CA MET A 19 3.29 -2.60 -7.60
C MET A 19 4.49 -3.40 -8.10
N LYS A 20 5.72 -2.93 -7.82
CA LYS A 20 6.95 -3.68 -8.12
C LYS A 20 7.03 -4.97 -7.30
N SER A 21 6.76 -4.93 -6.00
CA SER A 21 6.78 -6.11 -5.14
C SER A 21 5.72 -7.14 -5.55
N VAL A 22 4.53 -6.70 -5.93
CA VAL A 22 3.47 -7.57 -6.46
C VAL A 22 3.90 -8.24 -7.77
N ALA A 23 4.47 -7.47 -8.71
CA ALA A 23 4.94 -8.05 -9.97
C ALA A 23 6.03 -9.11 -9.74
N LEU A 24 6.95 -8.86 -8.81
CA LEU A 24 8.00 -9.82 -8.43
C LEU A 24 7.44 -11.08 -7.78
N SER A 25 6.47 -10.96 -6.86
CA SER A 25 5.86 -12.14 -6.22
C SER A 25 5.14 -13.03 -7.23
N MET A 26 4.48 -12.41 -8.22
CA MET A 26 3.78 -13.11 -9.30
C MET A 26 4.70 -13.59 -10.44
N LYS A 27 6.01 -13.33 -10.37
CA LYS A 27 6.98 -13.61 -11.44
C LYS A 27 6.59 -12.94 -12.78
N ARG A 28 6.06 -11.72 -12.73
CA ARG A 28 5.66 -10.91 -13.88
C ARG A 28 6.64 -9.75 -14.12
N PRO A 29 6.86 -9.35 -15.38
CA PRO A 29 7.73 -8.23 -15.69
C PRO A 29 7.14 -6.88 -15.22
N PHE A 30 8.00 -5.97 -14.76
CA PHE A 30 7.63 -4.62 -14.29
C PHE A 30 8.50 -3.55 -14.96
N PHE A 31 8.29 -3.33 -16.26
CA PHE A 31 9.04 -2.34 -17.05
C PHE A 31 8.13 -1.35 -17.80
N LEU A 32 6.83 -1.59 -17.82
CA LEU A 32 5.88 -0.69 -18.48
C LEU A 32 5.79 0.64 -17.73
N PRO A 33 5.57 1.76 -18.44
CA PRO A 33 5.37 3.05 -17.80
C PRO A 33 4.08 3.06 -16.95
N PRO A 34 3.99 3.93 -15.94
CA PRO A 34 2.77 4.11 -15.15
C PRO A 34 1.58 4.51 -16.05
N VAL A 35 0.38 4.08 -15.68
CA VAL A 35 -0.84 4.49 -16.38
C VAL A 35 -1.05 6.00 -16.19
N PRO A 36 -1.21 6.78 -17.29
CA PRO A 36 -1.51 8.20 -17.20
C PRO A 36 -2.76 8.50 -16.37
N SER A 37 -2.71 9.56 -15.56
CA SER A 37 -3.81 9.91 -14.65
C SER A 37 -5.11 10.27 -15.34
N PHE A 38 -5.06 10.88 -16.53
CA PHE A 38 -6.27 11.22 -17.29
C PHE A 38 -7.05 9.98 -17.75
N LEU A 39 -6.35 8.89 -18.07
CA LEU A 39 -7.00 7.63 -18.44
C LEU A 39 -7.72 7.04 -17.23
N LEU A 40 -7.07 7.03 -16.06
CA LEU A 40 -7.71 6.59 -14.83
C LEU A 40 -8.94 7.44 -14.48
N LYS A 41 -8.87 8.77 -14.64
CA LYS A 41 -10.01 9.68 -14.46
C LYS A 41 -11.13 9.43 -15.48
N LEU A 42 -10.80 9.08 -16.72
CA LEU A 42 -11.81 8.77 -17.75
C LEU A 42 -12.59 7.50 -17.40
N PHE A 43 -11.93 6.47 -16.88
CA PHE A 43 -12.58 5.19 -16.55
C PHE A 43 -13.23 5.16 -15.16
N LEU A 44 -12.60 5.78 -14.15
CA LEU A 44 -13.04 5.73 -12.74
C LEU A 44 -13.76 7.01 -12.29
N GLY A 45 -13.81 8.05 -13.12
CA GLY A 45 -14.38 9.36 -12.76
C GLY A 45 -13.65 9.98 -11.56
N GLU A 46 -14.43 10.57 -10.65
CA GLU A 46 -13.92 11.20 -9.42
C GLU A 46 -13.23 10.20 -8.47
N GLN A 47 -13.63 8.92 -8.50
CA GLN A 47 -13.06 7.88 -7.64
C GLN A 47 -11.61 7.54 -8.00
N ALA A 48 -11.11 7.99 -9.16
CA ALA A 48 -9.70 7.88 -9.52
C ALA A 48 -8.78 8.48 -8.46
N CYS A 49 -9.26 9.45 -7.67
CA CYS A 49 -8.56 10.03 -6.52
C CYS A 49 -8.01 8.96 -5.57
N ILE A 50 -8.78 7.90 -5.25
CA ILE A 50 -8.35 6.83 -4.33
C ILE A 50 -7.11 6.07 -4.84
N VAL A 51 -6.98 5.95 -6.16
CA VAL A 51 -5.86 5.23 -6.81
C VAL A 51 -4.69 6.16 -7.09
N LEU A 52 -4.97 7.40 -7.46
CA LEU A 52 -3.98 8.39 -7.85
C LEU A 52 -3.28 9.01 -6.64
N GLU A 53 -3.97 9.09 -5.52
CA GLU A 53 -3.48 9.72 -4.30
C GLU A 53 -3.10 8.65 -3.27
N GLY A 54 -2.07 8.97 -2.49
CA GLY A 54 -1.61 8.13 -1.39
C GLY A 54 -1.43 8.98 -0.15
N ILE A 55 -1.83 8.46 0.99
CA ILE A 55 -1.64 9.12 2.29
C ILE A 55 -0.52 8.40 3.03
N LYS A 56 0.54 9.13 3.39
CA LYS A 56 1.57 8.62 4.30
C LYS A 56 1.11 8.83 5.73
N VAL A 57 0.90 7.73 6.46
CA VAL A 57 0.35 7.77 7.81
C VAL A 57 1.25 6.98 8.76
N SER A 58 1.67 7.58 9.88
CA SER A 58 2.51 6.87 10.85
C SER A 58 1.72 5.83 11.64
N ASN A 59 2.35 4.67 11.88
CA ASN A 59 1.85 3.59 12.72
C ASN A 59 2.51 3.55 14.11
N GLU A 60 3.24 4.60 14.49
CA GLU A 60 3.94 4.65 15.79
C GLU A 60 2.99 4.47 16.97
N LYS A 61 1.80 5.09 16.93
CA LYS A 61 0.82 5.02 18.02
C LYS A 61 0.38 3.57 18.30
N ILE A 62 0.15 2.77 17.25
CA ILE A 62 -0.32 1.39 17.42
C ILE A 62 0.82 0.47 17.87
N ARG A 63 2.04 0.70 17.35
CA ARG A 63 3.25 -0.03 17.76
C ARG A 63 3.61 0.25 19.22
N ALA A 64 3.58 1.52 19.64
CA ALA A 64 3.83 1.94 21.02
C ALA A 64 2.81 1.35 22.00
N ALA A 65 1.59 1.06 21.53
CA ALA A 65 0.56 0.39 22.32
C ALA A 65 0.75 -1.15 22.42
N GLY A 66 1.88 -1.68 21.90
CA GLY A 66 2.23 -3.10 21.98
C GLY A 66 1.66 -3.97 20.86
N PHE A 67 1.01 -3.38 19.85
CA PHE A 67 0.51 -4.14 18.70
C PHE A 67 1.68 -4.58 17.82
N THR A 68 1.71 -5.87 17.49
CA THR A 68 2.69 -6.47 16.59
C THR A 68 1.99 -6.88 15.30
N PHE A 69 2.43 -6.31 14.17
CA PHE A 69 1.94 -6.71 12.85
C PHE A 69 2.43 -8.13 12.52
N GLN A 70 1.52 -8.99 12.07
CA GLN A 70 1.88 -10.32 11.58
C GLN A 70 2.81 -10.24 10.35
N ASP A 71 2.60 -9.21 9.53
CA ASP A 71 3.42 -8.89 8.37
C ASP A 71 3.81 -7.42 8.42
N SER A 72 5.07 -7.15 8.79
CA SER A 72 5.61 -5.80 8.92
C SER A 72 6.16 -5.24 7.60
N THR A 73 6.23 -6.05 6.55
CA THR A 73 6.77 -5.65 5.24
C THR A 73 5.90 -6.18 4.10
N LEU A 74 5.89 -5.47 2.98
CA LEU A 74 5.20 -5.93 1.76
C LEU A 74 5.67 -7.32 1.32
N ASN A 75 6.97 -7.57 1.36
CA ASN A 75 7.53 -8.84 0.92
C ASN A 75 7.12 -10.01 1.83
N SER A 76 6.94 -9.79 3.14
CA SER A 76 6.46 -10.85 4.02
C SER A 76 4.98 -11.17 3.78
N ALA A 77 4.16 -10.13 3.54
CA ALA A 77 2.75 -10.29 3.22
C ALA A 77 2.54 -11.01 1.87
N LEU A 78 3.23 -10.56 0.82
CA LEU A 78 3.04 -11.06 -0.54
C LEU A 78 3.56 -12.49 -0.76
N LYS A 79 4.49 -12.97 0.06
CA LYS A 79 4.95 -14.37 0.03
C LYS A 79 3.89 -15.38 0.47
N LYS A 80 2.85 -14.92 1.18
CA LYS A 80 1.78 -15.76 1.74
C LYS A 80 0.53 -15.78 0.85
N THR A 81 0.54 -15.02 -0.24
CA THR A 81 -0.56 -14.92 -1.22
C THR A 81 -0.29 -15.85 -2.39
#